data_AF-A0A9Q1HBI2-F1
#
_entry.id   AF-A0A9Q1HBI2-F1
#
_cell.length_a   1.000
_cell.length_b   1.000
_cell.length_c   1.000
_cell.angle_alpha   90.00
_cell.angle_beta   90.00
_cell.angle_gamma   90.00
#
_symmetry.space_group_name_H-M   'P 1'
#
loop_
_entity.id
_entity.type
_entity.pdbx_description
1 polymer ?
#
loop_
_entity_poly.entity_id
_entity_poly.type
_entity_poly.pdbx_seq_one_letter_code
_entity_poly.pdbx_strand_id
1 'polypeptide(L)'
;MDKILDRKQASPLPPRKDAEILACNFGEFFTDKINKIRQELDAQTVIHLPDFARDLPVWSTFKTLSEGDIHKLVIKANATQCKLDPLPTWLSKQISMSSCRP
;
A
#
# COMPACT_ATOMS: atom_id res chain seq x y z
N MET A 1 0.77 -11.06 -22.31
CA MET A 1 0.91 -10.56 -20.93
C MET A 1 1.80 -9.32 -20.85
N ASP A 2 2.58 -9.02 -21.89
CA ASP A 2 3.62 -7.98 -21.86
C ASP A 2 3.12 -6.53 -21.86
N LYS A 3 1.86 -6.28 -22.22
CA LYS A 3 1.23 -4.94 -22.15
C LYS A 3 0.83 -4.52 -20.73
N ILE A 4 0.76 -5.46 -19.78
CA ILE A 4 0.41 -5.16 -18.38
C ILE A 4 1.64 -4.68 -17.61
N LEU A 5 2.84 -5.12 -18.01
CA LEU A 5 4.10 -4.89 -17.28
C LEU A 5 4.89 -3.66 -17.76
N ASP A 6 4.35 -2.89 -18.71
CA ASP A 6 4.97 -1.69 -19.30
C ASP A 6 6.47 -1.86 -19.64
N ARG A 7 6.83 -3.08 -20.09
CA ARG A 7 8.23 -3.47 -20.29
C ARG A 7 8.73 -2.87 -21.61
N LYS A 8 9.37 -1.69 -21.54
CA LYS A 8 10.10 -1.10 -22.66
C LYS A 8 11.30 -1.99 -23.02
N GLN A 9 11.14 -2.72 -24.12
CA GLN A 9 12.16 -3.49 -24.83
C GLN A 9 12.78 -4.66 -24.05
N ALA A 10 12.61 -5.87 -24.57
CA ALA A 10 13.37 -7.01 -24.10
C ALA A 10 14.85 -6.78 -24.47
N SER A 11 15.69 -6.48 -23.48
CA SER A 11 17.13 -6.63 -23.66
C SER A 11 17.38 -8.09 -24.08
N PRO A 12 17.89 -8.37 -25.29
CA PRO A 12 18.25 -9.74 -25.63
C PRO A 12 19.23 -10.24 -24.57
N LEU A 13 18.98 -11.45 -24.07
CA LEU A 13 19.95 -12.13 -23.21
C LEU A 13 21.31 -12.09 -23.92
N PRO A 14 22.41 -11.88 -23.19
CA PRO A 14 23.73 -11.87 -23.80
C PRO A 14 23.91 -13.16 -24.60
N PRO A 15 24.38 -13.09 -25.87
CA PRO A 15 24.56 -14.27 -26.70
C PRO A 15 25.72 -15.10 -26.13
N ARG A 16 25.41 -16.07 -25.28
CA ARG A 16 26.38 -17.05 -24.76
C ARG A 16 25.81 -18.46 -24.86
N LYS A 17 26.67 -19.38 -25.28
CA LYS A 17 26.35 -20.78 -25.56
C LYS A 17 26.39 -21.67 -24.32
N ASP A 18 26.81 -21.14 -23.17
CA ASP A 18 27.06 -21.90 -21.95
C ASP A 18 26.15 -21.44 -20.81
N ALA A 19 25.22 -22.32 -20.45
CA ALA A 19 24.20 -22.08 -19.42
C ALA A 19 24.81 -21.97 -18.02
N GLU A 20 25.93 -22.65 -17.76
CA GLU A 20 26.60 -22.63 -16.45
C GLU A 20 27.24 -21.26 -16.21
N ILE A 21 27.96 -20.75 -17.20
CA ILE A 21 28.55 -19.40 -17.16
C ILE A 21 27.45 -18.34 -17.04
N LEU A 22 26.32 -18.51 -17.73
CA LEU A 22 25.19 -17.59 -17.61
C LEU A 22 24.62 -17.60 -16.17
N ALA A 23 24.45 -18.77 -15.56
CA ALA A 23 23.96 -18.89 -14.19
C ALA A 23 24.93 -18.25 -13.19
N CYS A 24 26.24 -18.47 -13.35
CA CYS A 24 27.27 -17.80 -12.55
C CYS A 24 27.19 -16.27 -12.68
N ASN A 25 27.17 -15.76 -13.91
CA ASN A 25 27.07 -14.32 -14.17
C ASN A 25 25.78 -13.70 -13.57
N PHE A 26 24.67 -14.43 -13.60
CA PHE A 26 23.42 -14.00 -12.97
C PHE A 26 23.57 -13.92 -11.46
N GLY A 27 24.13 -14.96 -10.83
CA GLY A 27 24.39 -14.98 -9.39
C GLY A 27 25.28 -13.83 -8.93
N GLU A 28 26.37 -13.58 -9.66
CA GLU A 28 27.29 -12.46 -9.42
C GLU A 28 26.57 -11.11 -9.55
N PHE A 29 25.85 -10.90 -10.66
CA PHE A 29 25.12 -9.65 -10.90
C PHE A 29 24.12 -9.33 -9.79
N PHE A 30 23.31 -10.30 -9.36
CA PHE A 30 22.33 -10.05 -8.30
C PHE A 30 22.98 -9.90 -6.93
N THR A 31 24.06 -10.62 -6.64
CA THR A 31 24.84 -10.44 -5.41
C THR A 31 25.41 -9.03 -5.32
N ASP A 32 26.05 -8.56 -6.39
CA ASP A 32 26.60 -7.21 -6.47
C ASP A 32 25.52 -6.14 -6.35
N LYS A 33 24.37 -6.35 -7.00
CA LYS A 33 23.23 -5.42 -6.92
C LYS A 33 22.68 -5.34 -5.49
N ILE A 34 22.51 -6.48 -4.81
CA ILE A 34 22.06 -6.52 -3.42
C ILE A 34 23.05 -5.78 -2.51
N ASN A 35 24.35 -6.02 -2.70
CA ASN A 35 25.39 -5.37 -1.90
C ASN A 35 25.40 -3.85 -2.11
N LYS A 36 25.28 -3.37 -3.36
CA LYS A 36 25.17 -1.93 -3.65
C LYS A 36 23.95 -1.29 -3.00
N ILE A 37 22.77 -1.92 -3.11
CA ILE A 37 21.54 -1.40 -2.49
C ILE A 37 21.69 -1.31 -0.97
N ARG A 38 22.27 -2.33 -0.33
CA ARG A 38 22.52 -2.31 1.12
C ARG A 38 23.49 -1.20 1.50
N GLN A 39 24.61 -1.07 0.79
CA GLN A 39 25.59 0.00 1.02
C GLN A 39 24.97 1.39 0.83
N GLU A 40 24.14 1.59 -0.19
CA GLU A 40 23.45 2.86 -0.42
C GLU A 40 22.44 3.18 0.69
N LEU A 41 21.70 2.17 1.17
CA LEU A 41 20.75 2.32 2.26
C LEU A 41 21.44 2.59 3.61
N ASP A 42 22.52 1.86 3.89
CA ASP A 42 23.33 2.04 5.08
C ASP A 42 24.07 3.40 5.05
N ALA A 43 24.51 3.87 3.89
CA ALA A 43 25.07 5.21 3.71
C ALA A 43 24.02 6.32 3.90
N GLN A 44 22.75 6.00 3.66
CA GLN A 44 21.60 6.88 3.92
C GLN A 44 21.11 6.82 5.39
N THR A 45 21.84 6.18 6.31
CA THR A 45 21.49 6.16 7.75
C THR A 45 21.43 7.53 8.41
N VAL A 46 21.95 8.59 7.77
CA VAL A 46 21.43 9.93 8.03
C VAL A 46 20.06 10.01 7.34
N ILE A 47 19.05 9.46 8.01
CA ILE A 47 17.68 9.87 7.74
C ILE A 47 17.70 11.36 8.06
N HIS A 48 17.88 12.19 7.02
CA HIS A 48 17.29 13.51 7.01
C HIS A 48 15.80 13.24 7.09
N LEU A 49 15.33 12.95 8.31
CA LEU A 49 13.97 13.22 8.70
C LEU A 49 13.83 14.65 8.24
N PRO A 50 13.00 14.94 7.23
CA PRO A 50 12.66 16.34 6.99
C PRO A 50 12.26 16.87 8.35
N ASP A 51 12.62 18.12 8.67
CA ASP A 51 12.16 18.80 9.88
C ASP A 51 10.60 18.81 9.88
N PHE A 52 10.05 17.67 10.25
CA PHE A 52 8.67 17.35 10.51
C PHE A 52 8.47 17.32 12.02
N ALA A 53 9.53 17.57 12.80
CA ALA A 53 9.44 18.27 14.08
C ALA A 53 8.96 19.73 13.89
N ARG A 54 8.02 19.94 12.97
CA ARG A 54 7.07 21.03 13.08
C ARG A 54 6.08 20.59 14.14
N ASP A 55 5.64 21.53 14.97
CA ASP A 55 4.68 21.37 16.06
C ASP A 55 3.42 20.62 15.62
N LEU A 56 3.50 19.30 15.49
CA LEU A 56 2.34 18.46 15.26
C LEU A 56 1.61 18.43 16.59
N PRO A 57 0.33 18.82 16.63
CA PRO A 57 -0.43 18.77 17.86
C PRO A 57 -0.43 17.33 18.35
N VAL A 58 0.13 17.11 19.53
CA VAL A 58 0.10 15.82 20.21
C VAL A 58 -1.35 15.57 20.60
N TRP A 59 -2.01 14.64 19.90
CA TRP A 59 -3.36 14.23 20.26
C TRP A 59 -3.29 13.37 21.51
N SER A 60 -3.73 13.92 22.65
CA SER A 60 -3.79 13.19 23.92
C SER A 60 -5.11 12.43 24.10
N THR A 61 -6.14 12.79 23.34
CA THR A 61 -7.50 12.25 23.48
C THR A 61 -8.24 12.20 22.16
N PHE A 62 -9.21 11.30 22.05
CA PHE A 62 -10.18 11.26 20.96
C PHE A 62 -11.57 11.59 21.50
N LYS A 63 -12.38 12.26 20.68
CA LYS A 63 -13.79 12.49 21.01
C LYS A 63 -14.58 11.21 20.74
N THR A 64 -15.22 10.68 21.78
CA THR A 64 -16.18 9.58 21.64
C THR A 64 -17.41 10.05 20.86
N LEU A 65 -17.89 9.21 19.93
CA LEU A 65 -19.12 9.45 19.19
C LEU A 65 -20.31 8.87 19.94
N SER A 66 -21.43 9.60 19.96
CA SER A 66 -22.70 9.06 20.44
C SER A 66 -23.31 8.11 19.40
N GLU A 67 -24.25 7.26 19.84
CA GLU A 67 -25.04 6.43 18.92
C GLU A 67 -25.73 7.26 17.84
N GLY A 68 -26.26 8.44 18.22
CA GLY A 68 -26.87 9.38 17.27
C GLY A 68 -25.88 9.94 16.24
N ASP A 69 -24.61 10.12 16.61
CA ASP A 69 -23.57 10.55 15.67
C ASP A 69 -23.21 9.44 14.68
N ILE A 70 -23.12 8.20 15.17
CA ILE A 70 -22.91 7.01 14.32
C ILE A 70 -24.08 6.82 13.36
N HIS A 71 -25.32 6.92 13.84
CA HIS A 71 -26.52 6.84 13.02
C HIS A 71 -26.49 7.89 11.88
N LYS A 72 -26.19 9.16 12.20
CA LYS A 72 -26.06 10.22 11.20
C LYS A 72 -24.99 9.91 10.17
N LEU A 73 -23.85 9.36 10.59
CA LEU A 73 -22.74 9.00 9.69
C LEU A 73 -23.16 7.90 8.71
N VAL A 74 -23.79 6.83 9.22
CA VAL A 74 -24.25 5.70 8.41
C VAL A 74 -25.28 6.16 7.37
N ILE A 75 -26.26 6.98 7.76
CA ILE A 75 -27.28 7.48 6.82
C ILE A 75 -26.66 8.38 5.73
N LYS A 76 -25.69 9.24 6.09
CA LYS A 76 -25.01 10.15 5.16
C LYS A 76 -23.96 9.47 4.27
N ALA A 77 -23.52 8.25 4.59
CA ALA A 77 -22.50 7.55 3.80
C ALA A 77 -22.93 7.37 2.34
N ASN A 78 -22.00 7.52 1.39
CA ASN A 78 -22.31 7.25 -0.02
C ASN A 78 -22.56 5.76 -0.23
N ALA A 79 -23.50 5.42 -1.12
CA ALA A 79 -23.82 4.04 -1.48
C ALA A 79 -22.75 3.46 -2.44
N THR A 80 -21.48 3.58 -2.07
CA THR A 80 -20.36 2.99 -2.81
C THR A 80 -20.32 1.49 -2.55
N GLN A 81 -20.11 0.71 -3.60
CA GLN A 81 -20.03 -0.75 -3.52
C GLN A 81 -18.60 -1.22 -3.81
N CYS A 82 -18.08 -2.10 -2.97
CA CYS A 82 -16.83 -2.81 -3.19
C CYS A 82 -17.12 -4.31 -3.29
N LYS A 83 -16.54 -5.01 -4.27
CA LYS A 83 -16.78 -6.45 -4.48
C LYS A 83 -16.26 -7.31 -3.32
N LEU A 84 -15.29 -6.81 -2.56
CA LEU A 84 -14.69 -7.50 -1.42
C LEU A 84 -15.29 -7.06 -0.07
N ASP A 85 -16.27 -6.15 -0.07
CA ASP A 85 -16.92 -5.71 1.15
C ASP A 85 -18.06 -6.68 1.52
N PRO A 86 -17.95 -7.41 2.65
CA PRO A 86 -18.98 -8.34 3.09
C PRO A 86 -20.24 -7.63 3.60
N LEU A 87 -20.19 -6.32 3.87
CA LEU A 87 -21.31 -5.54 4.40
C LEU A 87 -21.55 -4.26 3.58
N PRO A 88 -22.26 -4.38 2.45
CA PRO A 88 -22.54 -3.24 1.59
C PRO A 88 -23.25 -2.09 2.32
N THR A 89 -22.90 -0.85 2.00
CA THR A 89 -23.47 0.36 2.64
C THR A 89 -24.99 0.41 2.63
N TRP A 90 -25.66 -0.11 1.58
CA TRP A 90 -27.12 -0.14 1.51
C TRP A 90 -27.74 -0.97 2.65
N LEU A 91 -27.10 -2.09 3.01
CA LEU A 91 -27.57 -3.00 4.05
C LEU A 91 -27.38 -2.37 5.43
N SER A 92 -26.23 -1.74 5.67
CA SER A 92 -25.93 -1.00 6.91
C SER A 92 -26.95 0.12 7.17
N LYS A 93 -27.34 0.85 6.12
CA LYS A 93 -28.41 1.87 6.23
C LYS A 93 -29.76 1.26 6.58
N GLN A 94 -30.13 0.15 5.95
CA GLN A 94 -31.41 -0.50 6.20
C GLN A 94 -31.53 -0.99 7.65
N ILE A 95 -30.48 -1.63 8.18
CA ILE A 95 -30.45 -2.09 9.57
C ILE A 95 -30.58 -0.90 10.53
N SER A 96 -29.83 0.18 10.28
CA SER A 96 -29.87 1.41 11.08
C SER A 96 -31.24 2.09 11.07
N MET A 97 -32.02 2.00 9.98
CA MET A 97 -33.38 2.54 9.92
C MET A 97 -34.43 1.64 10.58
N SER A 98 -34.16 0.33 10.63
CA SER A 98 -35.10 -0.67 11.19
C SER A 98 -35.13 -0.64 12.71
N SER A 99 -34.03 -0.27 13.36
CA SER A 99 -33.92 -0.11 14.81
C SER A 99 -34.64 1.13 15.38
N CYS A 100 -35.15 2.01 14.50
CA CYS A 100 -35.96 3.18 14.86
C CYS A 100 -37.48 2.97 14.66
N ARG A 101 -37.99 1.73 14.62
CA ARG A 101 -39.43 1.48 14.69
C ARG A 101 -39.90 1.34 16.15
N PRO A 102 -41.00 2.01 16.54
CA PRO A 102 -41.60 1.82 17.86
C PRO A 102 -42.15 0.40 18.05
#